data_AF-A0A832ZDI8-F1
#
_entry.id   AF-A0A832ZDI8-F1
#
_cell.length_a   1.000
_cell.length_b   1.000
_cell.length_c   1.000
_cell.angle_alpha   90.00
_cell.angle_beta   90.00
_cell.angle_gamma   90.00
#
_symmetry.space_group_name_H-M   'P 1'
#
loop_
_entity.id
_entity.type
_entity.pdbx_description
1 polymer ?
#
loop_
_entity_poly.entity_id
_entity_poly.type
_entity_poly.pdbx_seq_one_letter_code
_entity_poly.pdbx_strand_id
1 'polypeptide(L)' 'MGLKDTIEQYVRVLRLARKPSWEEVKRTAKITGLGLAVLGIIGYIIHWVYYIITSM' A
#
# COMPACT_ATOMS: atom_id res chain seq x y z
N MET A 1 19.71 23.46 18.24
CA MET A 1 19.22 22.88 16.97
C MET A 1 17.93 23.60 16.62
N GLY A 2 17.96 24.58 15.72
CA GLY A 2 16.79 25.38 15.39
C GLY A 2 15.84 24.62 14.45
N LEU A 3 14.54 24.93 14.52
CA LEU A 3 13.54 24.34 13.62
C LEU A 3 13.84 24.58 12.13
N LYS A 4 14.53 25.69 11.80
CA LYS A 4 14.96 26.00 10.44
C LYS A 4 15.99 25.00 9.91
N ASP A 5 16.98 24.62 10.74
CA ASP A 5 18.02 23.67 10.35
C ASP A 5 17.43 22.29 10.05
N THR A 6 16.47 21.84 10.86
CA THR A 6 15.81 20.54 10.69
C THR A 6 15.02 20.48 9.38
N ILE A 7 14.30 21.54 9.03
CA ILE A 7 13.55 21.61 7.76
C ILE A 7 14.50 21.58 6.57
N GLU A 8 15.62 22.30 6.63
CA GLU A 8 16.59 22.31 5.54
C GLU A 8 17.23 20.93 5.34
N GLN A 9 17.49 20.19 6.43
CA GLN A 9 17.96 18.80 6.35
C GLN A 9 16.93 17.87 5.70
N TYR A 10 15.64 17.96 6.06
CA TYR A 10 14.59 17.16 5.42
C TYR A 10 14.45 17.44 3.92
N VAL A 11 14.56 18.70 3.51
CA VAL A 11 14.51 19.07 2.09
C VAL A 11 15.70 18.45 1.32
N ARG A 12 16.90 18.42 1.90
CA ARG A 12 18.06 17.76 1.28
C ARG A 12 17.83 16.26 1.10
N VAL A 13 17.28 15.58 2.10
CA VAL A 13 16.96 14.15 2.03
C VAL A 13 15.91 13.87 0.96
N LEU A 14 14.83 14.66 0.90
CA LEU A 14 13.79 14.51 -0.12
C LEU A 14 14.31 14.77 -1.54
N ARG A 15 15.27 15.67 -1.71
CA ARG A 15 15.94 15.92 -2.99
C ARG A 15 16.91 14.79 -3.38
N LEU A 16 17.52 14.13 -2.41
CA LEU A 16 18.41 12.98 -2.63
C LEU A 16 17.63 11.70 -2.96
N ALA A 17 16.39 11.59 -2.47
CA ALA A 17 15.53 10.44 -2.70
C ALA A 17 15.22 10.27 -4.20
N ARG A 18 15.43 9.06 -4.72
CA ARG A 18 15.12 8.71 -6.10
C ARG A 18 13.60 8.69 -6.29
N LYS A 19 13.07 9.59 -7.13
CA LYS A 19 11.67 9.53 -7.56
C LYS A 19 11.45 8.24 -8.36
N PRO A 20 10.48 7.39 -7.99
CA PRO A 20 10.25 6.13 -8.70
C PRO A 20 9.78 6.39 -10.13
N SER A 21 10.13 5.50 -11.04
CA SER A 21 9.65 5.58 -12.42
C SER A 21 8.19 5.13 -12.51
N TRP A 22 7.45 5.63 -13.50
CA TRP A 22 6.07 5.20 -13.74
C TRP A 22 5.96 3.69 -14.01
N GLU A 23 7.01 3.06 -14.53
CA GLU A 23 7.03 1.62 -14.77
C GLU A 23 7.19 0.84 -13.45
N GLU A 24 8.09 1.26 -12.57
CA GLU A 24 8.27 0.67 -11.23
C GLU A 24 6.98 0.77 -10.40
N VAL A 25 6.31 1.92 -10.45
CA VAL A 25 5.01 2.14 -9.79
C VAL A 25 3.96 1.20 -10.35
N LYS A 26 3.84 1.07 -11.68
CA LYS A 26 2.86 0.18 -12.31
C LYS A 26 3.13 -1.28 -11.99
N ARG A 27 4.39 -1.73 -11.98
CA ARG A 27 4.76 -3.10 -11.61
C ARG A 27 4.37 -3.40 -10.16
N THR A 28 4.73 -2.50 -9.24
CA THR A 28 4.40 -2.62 -7.82
C THR A 28 2.88 -2.63 -7.60
N ALA A 29 2.16 -1.68 -8.22
CA ALA A 29 0.70 -1.61 -8.12
C ALA A 29 0.00 -2.87 -8.62
N LYS A 30 0.49 -3.50 -9.70
CA LYS A 30 -0.06 -4.76 -10.21
C LYS A 30 0.13 -5.92 -9.23
N ILE A 31 1.34 -6.05 -8.67
CA ILE A 31 1.66 -7.14 -7.72
C ILE A 31 0.86 -6.96 -6.43
N THR A 32 0.87 -5.75 -5.86
CA THR A 32 0.12 -5.44 -4.64
C THR A 32 -1.38 -5.56 -4.85
N GLY A 33 -1.90 -5.11 -6.00
CA GLY A 33 -3.30 -5.24 -6.36
C GLY A 33 -3.75 -6.70 -6.47
N LEU A 34 -2.89 -7.57 -7.01
CA LEU A 34 -3.15 -9.01 -7.08
C LEU A 34 -3.17 -9.64 -5.69
N GLY A 35 -2.24 -9.25 -4.80
CA GLY A 35 -2.26 -9.68 -3.39
C GLY A 35 -3.54 -9.22 -2.66
N LEU A 36 -3.97 -7.98 -2.88
CA LEU A 36 -5.19 -7.43 -2.29
C LEU A 36 -6.43 -8.19 -2.76
N ALA A 37 -6.50 -8.52 -4.06
CA ALA A 37 -7.59 -9.30 -4.63
C ALA A 37 -7.67 -10.70 -4.02
N VAL A 38 -6.53 -11.38 -3.85
CA VAL A 38 -6.48 -12.70 -3.21
C VAL A 38 -6.99 -12.64 -1.77
N LEU A 39 -6.49 -11.69 -0.97
CA LEU A 39 -6.94 -11.51 0.41
C LEU A 39 -8.44 -11.16 0.48
N GLY A 40 -8.92 -10.32 -0.43
CA GLY A 40 -10.34 -9.96 -0.54
C GLY A 40 -11.23 -11.16 -0.85
N ILE A 41 -10.81 -12.03 -1.78
CA ILE A 41 -11.54 -13.25 -2.14
C ILE A 41 -11.58 -14.21 -0.95
N ILE A 42 -10.45 -14.41 -0.25
CA ILE A 42 -10.40 -15.29 0.92
C ILE A 42 -11.35 -14.77 2.02
N GLY A 43 -11.28 -13.47 2.33
CA GLY A 43 -12.19 -12.85 3.30
C GLY A 43 -13.65 -12.94 2.87
N TYR A 44 -13.93 -12.76 1.58
CA TYR A 44 -15.27 -12.89 1.02
C TYR A 44 -15.82 -14.32 1.14
N ILE A 45 -15.02 -15.34 0.85
CA ILE A 45 -15.42 -16.75 0.99
C ILE A 45 -15.77 -17.06 2.45
N ILE A 46 -14.92 -16.64 3.40
CA ILE A 46 -15.17 -16.85 4.84
C ILE A 46 -16.49 -16.18 5.25
N HIS A 47 -16.70 -14.92 4.85
CA HIS A 47 -17.93 -14.19 5.15
C HIS A 47 -19.16 -14.85 4.53
N TRP A 48 -19.05 -15.32 3.28
CA TRP A 48 -20.14 -15.96 2.56
C TRP A 48 -20.54 -17.29 3.22
N VAL A 49 -19.57 -18.11 3.62
CA VAL A 49 -19.82 -19.35 4.37
C VAL A 49 -20.45 -19.05 5.73
N TYR A 50 -19.92 -18.07 6.47
CA TYR A 50 -20.51 -17.66 7.75
C TYR A 50 -21.96 -17.18 7.60
N TYR A 51 -22.24 -16.38 6.58
CA TYR A 51 -23.57 -15.87 6.28
C TYR A 51 -24.54 -17.02 6.00
N ILE A 52 -24.16 -17.99 5.17
CA ILE A 52 -25.00 -19.17 4.87
C ILE A 52 -25.30 -19.98 6.13
N ILE A 53 -24.28 -20.24 6.97
CA ILE A 53 -24.47 -21.02 8.20
C ILE A 53 -25.37 -20.30 9.21
N THR A 54 -25.24 -18.97 9.30
CA THR A 54 -25.99 -18.15 10.26
C THR A 54 -27.40 -17.80 9.75
N SER A 55 -27.62 -17.76 8.43
CA SER A 55 -28.91 -17.44 7.83
C SER A 55 -29.86 -18.64 7.72
N MET A 56 -29.36 -19.85 7.99
CA MET A 56 -30.17 -21.07 8.16
C MET A 56 -30.70 -21.15 9.59
#